data_AF-A0A2E1MRP8-F1
#
_entry.id   AF-A0A2E1MRP8-F1
#
_cell.length_a   1.000
_cell.length_b   1.000
_cell.length_c   1.000
_cell.angle_alpha   90.00
_cell.angle_beta   90.00
_cell.angle_gamma   90.00
#
_symmetry.space_group_name_H-M   'P 1'
#
loop_
_entity.id
_entity.type
_entity.pdbx_description
1 polymer ?
#
loop_
_entity_poly.entity_id
_entity_poly.type
_entity_poly.pdbx_seq_one_letter_code
_entity_poly.pdbx_strand_id
1 'polypeptide(L)'
;MGFGKNLKHNLTLISKISLFHSLGFPILIGTSRKRFISQISGVNDSMERIGGTVASVLFLLSQGVQVFRVHNVNEVRQGILVFRKILSNFKN
;
A
#
# COMPACT_ATOMS: atom_id res chain seq x y z
N MET A 1 5.73 6.05 6.54
CA MET A 1 5.41 4.73 7.14
C MET A 1 6.63 4.20 7.89
N GLY A 2 6.49 3.98 9.20
CA GLY A 2 7.63 3.77 10.10
C GLY A 2 8.24 5.08 10.64
N PHE A 3 9.32 4.93 11.44
CA PHE A 3 9.96 5.93 12.31
C PHE A 3 9.01 6.54 13.36
N GLY A 4 9.19 6.14 14.62
CA GLY A 4 8.43 6.65 15.78
C GLY A 4 6.92 6.34 15.76
N LYS A 5 6.42 5.51 14.83
CA LYS A 5 4.99 5.20 14.66
C LYS A 5 4.70 3.76 15.06
N ASN A 6 3.75 3.58 15.97
CA ASN A 6 3.20 2.26 16.34
C ASN A 6 2.22 1.75 15.25
N LEU A 7 1.65 0.55 15.47
CA LEU A 7 0.71 -0.06 14.53
C LEU A 7 -0.51 0.84 14.27
N LYS A 8 -1.14 1.37 15.33
CA LYS A 8 -2.32 2.24 15.25
C LYS A 8 -2.06 3.50 14.42
N HIS A 9 -0.91 4.14 14.60
CA HIS A 9 -0.50 5.32 13.82
C HIS A 9 -0.35 4.99 12.34
N ASN A 10 0.31 3.88 12.02
CA ASN A 10 0.51 3.44 10.63
C ASN A 10 -0.84 3.13 9.94
N LEU A 11 -1.74 2.43 10.63
CA LEU A 11 -3.06 2.10 10.10
C LEU A 11 -3.93 3.34 9.91
N THR A 12 -3.89 4.29 10.86
CA THR A 12 -4.64 5.55 10.76
C THR A 12 -4.14 6.40 9.58
N LEU A 13 -2.82 6.45 9.35
CA LEU A 13 -2.26 7.19 8.23
C LEU A 13 -2.63 6.54 6.89
N ILE A 14 -2.58 5.21 6.80
CA ILE A 14 -3.03 4.49 5.60
C ILE A 14 -4.51 4.76 5.35
N SER A 15 -5.38 4.56 6.36
CA SER A 15 -6.83 4.67 6.18
C SER A 15 -7.32 6.09 5.89
N LYS A 16 -6.55 7.11 6.29
CA LYS A 16 -6.86 8.53 6.04
C LYS A 16 -5.95 9.18 5.00
N ILE A 17 -5.25 8.41 4.18
CA ILE A 17 -4.23 8.95 3.26
C ILE A 17 -4.82 9.96 2.26
N SER A 18 -6.10 9.80 1.89
CA SER A 18 -6.78 10.67 0.94
C SER A 18 -6.88 12.12 1.40
N LEU A 19 -6.86 12.37 2.72
CA LEU A 19 -6.87 13.73 3.26
C LEU A 19 -5.64 14.54 2.83
N PHE A 20 -4.50 13.87 2.58
CA PHE A 20 -3.27 14.55 2.17
C PHE A 20 -3.34 15.11 0.75
N HIS A 21 -4.31 14.67 -0.07
CA HIS A 21 -4.56 15.29 -1.38
C HIS A 21 -4.97 16.76 -1.28
N SER A 22 -5.54 17.18 -0.14
CA SER A 22 -5.89 18.59 0.12
C SER A 22 -4.68 19.53 0.12
N LEU A 23 -3.47 19.00 0.25
CA LEU A 23 -2.23 19.78 0.19
C LEU A 23 -1.83 20.15 -1.25
N GLY A 24 -2.50 19.61 -2.28
CA GLY A 24 -2.24 19.93 -3.68
C GLY A 24 -0.98 19.30 -4.29
N PHE A 25 -0.33 18.37 -3.58
CA PHE A 25 0.89 17.69 -4.04
C PHE A 25 0.68 16.18 -4.26
N PRO A 26 1.46 15.55 -5.17
CA PRO A 26 1.49 14.11 -5.29
C PRO A 26 1.93 13.41 -4.00
N ILE A 27 1.27 12.30 -3.66
CA ILE A 27 1.59 11.52 -2.47
C ILE A 27 2.59 10.41 -2.83
N LEU A 28 3.70 10.36 -2.10
CA LEU A 28 4.64 9.23 -2.08
C LEU A 28 4.49 8.44 -0.79
N ILE A 29 4.38 7.11 -0.90
CA ILE A 29 4.33 6.22 0.27
C ILE A 29 5.15 4.95 0.09
N GLY A 30 5.78 4.50 1.18
CA GLY A 30 6.58 3.28 1.22
C GLY A 30 6.12 2.31 2.30
N THR A 31 5.20 1.41 1.95
CA THR A 31 4.68 0.34 2.84
C THR A 31 5.47 -0.96 2.74
N SER A 32 6.25 -1.16 1.67
CA SER A 32 6.93 -2.41 1.38
C SER A 32 7.84 -2.87 2.52
N ARG A 33 7.68 -4.14 2.92
CA ARG A 33 8.41 -4.83 4.02
C ARG A 33 8.32 -4.19 5.41
N LYS A 34 7.43 -3.22 5.62
CA LYS A 34 7.35 -2.52 6.91
C LYS A 34 6.79 -3.43 8.01
N ARG A 35 7.24 -3.21 9.24
CA ARG A 35 6.87 -3.96 10.46
C ARG A 35 5.36 -4.05 10.69
N PHE A 36 4.57 -3.06 10.28
CA PHE A 36 3.11 -3.14 10.44
C PHE A 36 2.51 -4.36 9.70
N ILE A 37 3.12 -4.79 8.59
CA ILE A 37 2.68 -5.98 7.86
C ILE A 37 2.88 -7.23 8.72
N SER A 38 4.07 -7.42 9.29
CA SER A 38 4.31 -8.60 10.15
C SER A 38 3.43 -8.61 11.40
N GLN A 39 3.17 -7.43 11.96
CA GLN A 39 2.26 -7.29 13.11
C GLN A 39 0.82 -7.71 12.79
N ILE A 40 0.40 -7.67 11.53
CA ILE A 40 -0.93 -8.08 11.06
C ILE A 40 -0.92 -9.52 10.55
N SER A 41 0.11 -9.90 9.80
CA SER A 41 0.24 -11.21 9.15
C SER A 41 0.46 -12.35 10.14
N GLY A 42 1.02 -12.08 11.33
CA GLY A 42 1.20 -13.08 12.38
C GLY A 42 2.02 -14.28 11.89
N VAL A 43 1.45 -15.48 11.98
CA VAL A 43 2.08 -16.73 11.51
C VAL A 43 2.36 -16.76 10.01
N ASN A 44 1.72 -15.88 9.24
CA ASN A 44 1.89 -15.78 7.78
C ASN A 44 2.96 -14.75 7.37
N ASP A 45 3.75 -14.22 8.30
CA ASP A 45 4.84 -13.30 7.96
C ASP A 45 5.93 -13.99 7.11
N SER A 46 6.58 -13.22 6.26
CA SER A 46 7.73 -13.64 5.48
C SER A 46 8.74 -12.51 5.41
N MET A 47 10.00 -12.80 5.09
CA MET A 47 11.03 -11.75 4.93
C MET A 47 10.65 -10.72 3.85
N GLU A 48 10.05 -11.21 2.76
CA GLU A 48 9.72 -10.39 1.59
C GLU A 48 8.39 -9.63 1.77
N ARG A 49 7.48 -10.13 2.64
CA ARG A 49 6.17 -9.49 2.95
C ARG A 49 5.40 -9.08 1.70
N ILE A 50 5.49 -9.88 0.64
CA ILE A 50 4.95 -9.53 -0.69
C ILE A 50 3.44 -9.37 -0.62
N GLY A 51 2.73 -10.36 -0.07
CA GLY A 51 1.25 -10.32 0.04
C GLY A 51 0.75 -9.07 0.76
N GLY A 52 1.30 -8.76 1.93
CA GLY A 52 0.95 -7.53 2.66
C GLY A 52 1.39 -6.24 1.97
N THR A 53 2.52 -6.27 1.25
CA THR A 53 2.97 -5.12 0.44
C THR A 53 1.98 -4.85 -0.68
N VAL A 54 1.64 -5.86 -1.48
CA VAL A 54 0.69 -5.76 -2.60
C VAL A 54 -0.67 -5.30 -2.07
N ALA A 55 -1.20 -5.92 -1.02
CA ALA A 55 -2.48 -5.53 -0.42
C ALA A 55 -2.49 -4.05 -0.02
N SER A 56 -1.44 -3.58 0.66
CA SER A 56 -1.34 -2.17 1.05
C SER A 56 -1.24 -1.23 -0.15
N VAL A 57 -0.49 -1.60 -1.20
CA VAL A 57 -0.35 -0.77 -2.41
C VAL A 57 -1.67 -0.67 -3.15
N LEU A 58 -2.42 -1.78 -3.31
CA LEU A 58 -3.71 -1.76 -3.99
C LEU A 58 -4.74 -0.89 -3.26
N PHE A 59 -4.78 -0.97 -1.93
CA PHE A 59 -5.61 -0.07 -1.12
C PHE A 59 -5.20 1.39 -1.33
N LEU A 60 -3.92 1.72 -1.21
CA LEU A 60 -3.44 3.10 -1.35
C LEU A 60 -3.62 3.64 -2.78
N LEU A 61 -3.52 2.78 -3.79
CA LEU A 61 -3.84 3.10 -5.18
C LEU A 61 -5.32 3.46 -5.33
N SER A 62 -6.23 2.72 -4.68
CA SER A 62 -7.67 3.05 -4.69
C SER A 62 -7.99 4.35 -3.95
N GLN A 63 -7.12 4.75 -3.01
CA GLN A 63 -7.17 6.07 -2.34
C GLN A 63 -6.52 7.20 -3.16
N GLY A 64 -6.08 6.94 -4.40
CA GLY A 64 -5.53 7.95 -5.30
C GLY A 64 -4.05 8.26 -5.12
N VAL A 65 -3.29 7.46 -4.35
CA VAL A 65 -1.85 7.67 -4.17
C VAL A 65 -1.09 7.43 -5.49
N GLN A 66 -0.14 8.32 -5.79
CA GLN A 66 0.53 8.40 -7.10
C GLN A 66 1.86 7.66 -7.14
N VAL A 67 2.64 7.69 -6.05
CA VAL A 67 4.01 7.15 -6.04
C VAL A 67 4.22 6.13 -4.93
N PHE A 68 4.74 4.95 -5.28
CA PHE A 68 4.99 3.85 -4.37
C PHE A 68 6.48 3.52 -4.30
N ARG A 69 7.07 3.59 -3.10
CA ARG A 69 8.42 3.08 -2.84
C ARG A 69 8.35 1.62 -2.42
N VAL A 70 8.82 0.72 -3.29
CA VAL A 70 8.73 -0.73 -3.09
C VAL A 70 10.07 -1.43 -3.33
N HIS A 71 10.28 -2.58 -2.68
CA HIS A 71 11.48 -3.40 -2.89
C HIS A 71 11.31 -4.35 -4.09
N ASN A 72 10.16 -5.01 -4.21
CA ASN A 72 9.88 -5.99 -5.27
C ASN A 72 8.97 -5.36 -6.32
N VAL A 73 9.56 -4.71 -7.34
CA VAL A 73 8.82 -3.94 -8.36
C VAL A 73 7.91 -4.83 -9.20
N ASN A 74 8.40 -5.99 -9.65
CA ASN A 74 7.65 -6.89 -10.54
C ASN A 74 6.35 -7.40 -9.89
N GLU A 75 6.42 -7.88 -8.65
CA GLU A 75 5.27 -8.37 -7.88
C GLU A 75 4.19 -7.29 -7.69
N VAL A 76 4.62 -6.08 -7.33
CA VAL A 76 3.69 -4.95 -7.15
C VAL A 76 3.08 -4.53 -8.48
N ARG A 77 3.87 -4.47 -9.55
CA ARG A 77 3.38 -4.14 -10.89
C ARG A 77 2.36 -5.16 -11.37
N GLN A 78 2.62 -6.45 -11.18
CA GLN A 78 1.69 -7.52 -11.51
C GLN A 78 0.35 -7.33 -10.78
N GLY A 79 0.38 -7.11 -9.45
CA GLY A 79 -0.81 -6.84 -8.66
C GLY A 79 -1.60 -5.63 -9.16
N ILE A 80 -0.93 -4.53 -9.49
CA ILE A 80 -1.56 -3.31 -10.02
C ILE A 80 -2.24 -3.57 -11.38
N LEU A 81 -1.57 -4.29 -12.29
CA LEU A 81 -2.11 -4.58 -13.62
C LEU A 81 -3.39 -5.41 -13.53
N VAL A 82 -3.38 -6.49 -12.73
CA VAL A 82 -4.55 -7.33 -12.49
C VAL A 82 -5.67 -6.51 -11.84
N PHE A 83 -5.37 -5.75 -10.79
CA PHE A 83 -6.35 -4.91 -10.10
C PHE A 83 -7.02 -3.89 -11.02
N ARG A 84 -6.22 -3.18 -11.84
CA ARG A 84 -6.75 -2.23 -12.83
C ARG A 84 -7.64 -2.92 -13.86
N LYS A 85 -7.24 -4.10 -14.35
CA LYS A 85 -8.05 -4.85 -15.32
C LYS A 85 -9.41 -5.22 -14.73
N ILE A 86 -9.44 -5.70 -13.49
CA ILE A 86 -10.68 -5.99 -12.74
C ILE A 86 -11.57 -4.76 -12.69
N LEU A 87 -11.05 -3.59 -12.30
CA LEU A 87 -11.84 -2.36 -12.21
C LEU A 87 -12.33 -1.85 -13.58
N SER A 88 -11.54 -2.03 -14.64
CA SER A 88 -11.91 -1.57 -15.99
C SER A 88 -12.98 -2.44 -16.66
N ASN A 89 -13.07 -3.72 -16.33
CA ASN A 89 -14.05 -4.64 -16.92
C ASN A 89 -15.51 -4.34 -16.51
N PHE A 90 -15.73 -3.43 -15.55
CA PHE A 90 -17.06 -2.96 -15.15
C PHE A 90 -17.44 -1.61 -15.77
N LYS A 91 -16.62 -1.07 -16.68
CA LYS A 91 -16.93 0.12 -17.47
C LYS A 91 -17.25 -0.29 -18.91
N ASN A 92 -18.35 -1.02 -19.08
CA ASN A 92 -19.06 -1.14 -20.36
C ASN A 92 -20.35 -0.34 -20.24
#